data_AF-A0A0C2G664-F1
#
_entry.id   AF-A0A0C2G664-F1
#
_cell.length_a   1.000
_cell.length_b   1.000
_cell.length_c   1.000
_cell.angle_alpha   90.00
_cell.angle_beta   90.00
_cell.angle_gamma   90.00
#
_symmetry.space_group_name_H-M   'P 1'
#
loop_
_entity.id
_entity.type
_entity.pdbx_description
1 polymer ?
#
loop_
_entity_poly.entity_id
_entity_poly.type
_entity_poly.pdbx_seq_one_letter_code
_entity_poly.pdbx_strand_id
1 'polypeptide(L)'
;MATDERSCSSTGKNAPNIVIDEPHLSEFFTFLQDLRAEGKFCDVEILVGGQSIKAHKLVLMFSIPYFRTMFTTDMKEVKQKQVRLC
;
A
#
# COMPACT_ATOMS: atom_id res chain seq x y z
N MET A 1 -28.20 -6.22 17.06
CA MET A 1 -27.38 -5.22 16.32
C MET A 1 -26.05 -5.90 16.07
N ALA A 2 -25.58 -5.93 14.82
CA ALA A 2 -24.77 -7.00 14.17
C ALA A 2 -25.68 -8.05 13.53
N THR A 3 -25.67 -8.32 12.22
CA THR A 3 -24.82 -7.91 11.09
C THR A 3 -25.70 -7.86 9.83
N ASP A 4 -25.56 -6.84 8.97
CA ASP A 4 -26.14 -6.83 7.62
C ASP A 4 -25.05 -6.43 6.61
N GLU A 5 -25.24 -6.91 5.41
CA GLU A 5 -24.29 -7.45 4.48
C GLU A 5 -23.81 -6.39 3.48
N ARG A 6 -22.59 -6.55 2.96
CA ARG A 6 -22.36 -6.21 1.55
C ARG A 6 -21.29 -7.11 0.95
N SER A 7 -21.72 -8.32 0.62
CA SER A 7 -21.21 -9.06 -0.53
C SER A 7 -21.32 -8.14 -1.76
N CYS A 8 -20.19 -7.87 -2.41
CA CYS A 8 -20.21 -7.23 -3.72
C CYS A 8 -20.28 -8.33 -4.77
N SER A 9 -21.49 -8.66 -5.20
CA SER A 9 -21.73 -9.44 -6.40
C SER A 9 -21.43 -8.58 -7.63
N SER A 10 -20.26 -8.75 -8.24
CA SER A 10 -19.97 -8.20 -9.57
C SER A 10 -20.20 -9.27 -10.63
N THR A 11 -21.32 -9.14 -11.33
CA THR A 11 -21.64 -9.75 -12.63
C THR A 11 -20.50 -9.55 -13.64
N GLY A 12 -20.29 -10.58 -14.47
CA GLY A 12 -19.13 -10.76 -15.35
C GLY A 12 -18.63 -9.53 -16.11
N LYS A 13 -17.30 -9.35 -16.05
CA LYS A 13 -16.48 -8.79 -17.10
C LYS A 13 -15.28 -9.71 -17.22
N ASN A 14 -14.93 -10.12 -18.44
CA ASN A 14 -13.66 -10.79 -18.72
C ASN A 14 -12.51 -9.83 -18.40
N ALA A 15 -12.19 -9.66 -17.12
CA ALA A 15 -10.94 -9.06 -16.71
C ALA A 15 -9.85 -10.08 -17.07
N PRO A 16 -8.74 -9.65 -17.70
CA PRO A 16 -7.61 -10.55 -17.88
C PRO A 16 -7.26 -11.09 -16.49
N ASN A 17 -7.34 -12.41 -16.33
CA ASN A 17 -6.88 -13.06 -15.13
C ASN A 17 -5.36 -12.87 -15.15
N ILE A 18 -4.88 -11.83 -14.46
CA ILE A 18 -3.45 -11.59 -14.28
C ILE A 18 -3.01 -12.70 -13.33
N VAL A 19 -2.69 -13.85 -13.92
CA VAL A 19 -1.98 -14.92 -13.24
C VAL A 19 -0.61 -14.34 -12.95
N ILE A 20 -0.36 -14.01 -11.69
CA ILE A 20 0.99 -13.72 -11.23
C ILE A 20 1.65 -15.09 -11.13
N ASP A 21 2.42 -15.47 -12.15
CA ASP A 21 3.23 -16.68 -12.10
C ASP A 21 4.15 -16.62 -10.86
N GLU A 22 4.13 -17.69 -10.06
CA GLU A 22 4.72 -17.80 -8.72
C GLU A 22 6.26 -18.06 -8.68
N PRO A 23 7.13 -17.36 -9.45
CA PRO A 23 8.52 -17.29 -8.99
C PRO A 23 9.26 -15.97 -9.26
N HIS A 24 8.65 -14.79 -9.02
CA HIS A 24 9.36 -13.49 -9.19
C HIS A 24 9.26 -12.53 -8.00
N LEU A 25 8.83 -12.98 -6.81
CA LEU A 25 8.65 -12.10 -5.65
C LEU A 25 9.94 -11.35 -5.26
N SER A 26 11.10 -12.01 -5.31
CA SER A 26 12.39 -11.39 -5.01
C SER A 26 12.75 -10.30 -6.04
N GLU A 27 12.53 -10.56 -7.32
CA GLU A 27 12.77 -9.59 -8.40
C GLU A 27 11.80 -8.42 -8.29
N PHE A 28 10.54 -8.68 -7.94
CA PHE A 28 9.53 -7.66 -7.70
C PHE A 28 9.90 -6.73 -6.53
N PHE A 29 10.31 -7.29 -5.39
CA PHE A 29 10.75 -6.45 -4.25
C PHE A 29 12.03 -5.68 -4.55
N THR A 30 12.96 -6.27 -5.32
CA THR A 30 14.16 -5.57 -5.81
C THR A 30 13.77 -4.39 -6.69
N PHE A 31 12.87 -4.60 -7.66
CA PHE A 31 12.34 -3.55 -8.51
C PHE A 31 11.64 -2.43 -7.72
N LEU A 32 10.82 -2.76 -6.72
CA LEU A 32 10.18 -1.77 -5.84
C LEU A 32 11.20 -0.97 -5.02
N GLN A 33 12.29 -1.62 -4.58
CA GLN A 33 13.39 -0.94 -3.89
C GLN A 33 14.09 0.07 -4.79
N ASP A 34 14.36 -0.29 -6.05
CA ASP A 34 14.96 0.61 -7.03
C ASP A 34 14.05 1.81 -7.31
N LEU A 35 12.75 1.57 -7.53
CA LEU A 35 11.75 2.64 -7.67
C LEU A 35 11.75 3.59 -6.47
N ARG A 36 11.86 3.05 -5.24
CA ARG A 36 11.95 3.88 -4.03
C ARG A 36 13.24 4.70 -4.01
N ALA A 37 14.37 4.10 -4.37
CA ALA A 37 15.67 4.78 -4.42
C ALA A 37 15.67 5.95 -5.43
N GLU A 38 14.97 5.78 -6.55
CA GLU A 38 14.74 6.84 -7.56
C GLU A 38 13.65 7.83 -7.16
N GLY A 39 12.92 7.59 -6.06
CA GLY A 39 11.78 8.40 -5.62
C GLY A 39 10.54 8.29 -6.54
N LYS A 40 10.49 7.28 -7.41
CA LYS A 40 9.39 7.06 -8.35
C LYS A 40 8.22 6.37 -7.66
N PHE A 41 7.02 6.86 -7.97
CA PHE A 41 5.74 6.34 -7.45
C PHE A 41 5.59 6.41 -5.91
N CYS A 42 6.54 7.01 -5.19
CA CYS A 42 6.40 7.23 -3.74
C CYS A 42 5.27 8.22 -3.48
N ASP A 43 4.23 7.74 -2.81
CA ASP A 43 2.98 8.45 -2.50
C ASP A 43 2.85 8.79 -1.01
N VAL A 44 3.85 8.42 -0.20
CA VAL A 44 3.99 8.81 1.20
C VAL A 44 5.44 9.10 1.57
N GLU A 45 5.61 9.99 2.54
CA GLU A 45 6.88 10.32 3.17
C GLU A 45 6.76 10.17 4.69
N ILE A 46 7.63 9.36 5.29
CA ILE A 46 7.64 9.06 6.72
C ILE A 46 8.69 9.94 7.41
N LEU A 47 8.26 10.72 8.38
CA LEU A 47 9.11 11.55 9.23
C LEU A 47 9.37 10.81 10.54
N VAL A 48 10.63 10.46 10.81
CA VAL A 48 11.05 9.74 12.03
C VAL A 48 12.41 10.26 12.50
N GLY A 49 12.53 10.62 13.78
CA GLY A 49 13.81 11.06 14.36
C GLY A 49 14.49 12.21 13.62
N GLY A 50 13.71 13.13 13.03
CA GLY A 50 14.22 14.26 12.24
C GLY A 50 14.62 13.92 10.80
N GLN A 51 14.51 12.64 10.40
CA GLN A 51 14.76 12.18 9.04
C GLN A 51 13.45 11.99 8.26
N SER A 52 13.56 12.02 6.93
CA SER A 52 12.42 11.88 6.02
C SER A 52 12.66 10.75 5.04
N ILE A 53 11.71 9.82 4.94
CA ILE A 53 11.82 8.59 4.14
C ILE A 53 10.66 8.51 3.16
N LYS A 54 10.94 8.61 1.85
CA LYS A 54 9.94 8.37 0.80
C LYS A 54 9.66 6.88 0.64
N ALA A 55 8.39 6.52 0.50
CA ALA A 55 7.96 5.14 0.36
C ALA A 55 6.65 5.02 -0.42
N HIS A 56 6.28 3.78 -0.75
CA HIS A 56 5.01 3.42 -1.38
C HIS A 56 4.03 2.94 -0.30
N LYS A 57 2.84 3.55 -0.21
CA LYS A 57 1.78 3.18 0.73
C LYS A 57 1.45 1.70 0.62
N LEU A 58 1.28 1.18 -0.61
CA LEU A 58 0.95 -0.23 -0.84
C LEU A 58 1.96 -1.20 -0.23
N VAL A 59 3.26 -0.92 -0.36
CA VAL A 59 4.32 -1.77 0.21
C VAL A 59 4.25 -1.77 1.74
N LEU A 60 4.02 -0.59 2.35
CA LEU A 60 3.88 -0.45 3.80
C LEU A 60 2.61 -1.15 4.31
N MET A 61 1.48 -0.97 3.64
CA MET A 61 0.20 -1.64 3.97
C MET A 61 0.33 -3.16 3.92
N PHE A 62 1.04 -3.65 2.91
CA PHE A 62 1.25 -5.08 2.75
C PHE A 62 2.10 -5.64 3.90
N SER A 63 3.20 -4.96 4.21
CA SER A 63 4.25 -5.46 5.10
C SER A 63 3.96 -5.26 6.59
N ILE A 64 3.19 -4.22 6.96
CA ILE A 64 3.03 -3.79 8.36
C ILE A 64 1.54 -3.51 8.65
N PRO A 65 0.90 -4.25 9.59
CA PRO A 65 -0.52 -4.09 9.91
C PRO A 65 -0.94 -2.68 10.33
N TYR A 66 -0.08 -1.94 11.03
CA TYR A 66 -0.32 -0.55 11.41
C TYR A 66 -0.61 0.32 10.18
N PHE A 67 0.25 0.25 9.17
CA PHE A 67 0.09 1.01 7.94
C PHE A 67 -1.10 0.54 7.11
N ARG A 68 -1.48 -0.74 7.21
CA ARG A 68 -2.72 -1.23 6.59
C ARG A 68 -3.92 -0.47 7.13
N THR A 69 -4.16 -0.52 8.43
CA THR A 69 -5.29 0.18 9.04
C THR A 69 -5.21 1.67 8.78
N MET A 70 -4.03 2.28 8.96
CA MET A 70 -3.79 3.70 8.74
C MET A 70 -4.16 4.17 7.32
N PHE A 71 -3.85 3.36 6.29
CA PHE A 71 -4.08 3.74 4.90
C PHE A 71 -5.41 3.20 4.31
N THR A 72 -6.12 2.29 4.99
CA THR A 72 -7.44 1.80 4.56
C THR A 72 -8.63 2.35 5.35
N THR A 73 -8.42 2.96 6.52
CA THR A 73 -9.49 3.62 7.26
C THR A 73 -9.65 5.06 6.80
N ASP A 74 -10.87 5.58 6.75
CA ASP A 74 -11.21 6.94 6.28
C ASP A 74 -10.73 8.07 7.23
N MET A 75 -9.60 7.87 7.89
CA MET A 75 -8.94 8.87 8.73
C MET A 75 -8.10 9.83 7.88
N LYS A 76 -7.77 11.01 8.44
CA LYS A 76 -7.12 12.12 7.72
C LYS A 76 -5.78 11.72 7.10
N GLU A 77 -5.13 10.73 7.69
CA GLU A 77 -3.84 10.16 7.36
C GLU A 77 -3.80 9.54 5.95
N VAL A 78 -4.93 9.06 5.42
CA VAL A 78 -5.01 8.49 4.05
C VAL A 78 -4.68 9.54 3.00
N LYS A 79 -5.13 10.78 3.22
CA LYS A 79 -4.95 11.90 2.27
C LYS A 79 -3.63 12.65 2.50
N GLN A 80 -2.94 12.36 3.59
CA GLN A 80 -1.67 13.00 3.89
C GLN A 80 -0.55 12.37 3.05
N LYS A 81 0.29 13.25 2.48
CA LYS A 81 1.55 12.87 1.82
C LYS A 81 2.70 12.66 2.81
N GLN A 82 2.55 13.15 4.05
CA GLN A 82 3.54 13.01 5.11
C GLN A 82 2.93 12.39 6.36
N VAL A 83 3.60 11.39 6.90
CA VAL A 83 3.25 10.68 8.14
C VAL A 83 4.37 10.87 9.14
N ARG A 84 4.07 11.40 10.33
CA ARG A 84 5.05 11.52 11.40
C ARG A 84 4.93 10.32 12.33
N LEU A 85 6.04 9.60 12.50
CA LEU A 85 6.21 8.61 13.55
C LEU A 85 6.95 9.30 14.69
N CYS A 86 6.24 9.54 15.78
CA CYS A 86 6.78 10.11 17.02
C CYS A 86 7.50 9.05 17.83
#